data_AF-A0A067W6G0-F1
#
_entry.id   AF-A0A067W6G0-F1
#
_cell.length_a   1.000
_cell.length_b   1.000
_cell.length_c   1.000
_cell.angle_alpha   90.00
_cell.angle_beta   90.00
_cell.angle_gamma   90.00
#
_symmetry.space_group_name_H-M   'P 1'
#
loop_
_entity.id
_entity.type
_entity.pdbx_description
1 polymer ?
#
loop_
_entity_poly.entity_id
_entity_poly.type
_entity_poly.pdbx_seq_one_letter_code
_entity_poly.pdbx_strand_id
1 'polypeptide(L)'
;MAFNSYVSHDVIALEECPVTSLEIISKLDSIKLLCALVGNLIKRFQVTVTFVENGLDVAFNGCVVRDEHICQKMVHIALAYGITCLFIKGEVLVEREKPLVYFGDVCVEFPAGGFLQATFEAENIIGNIILAYLAYLEKARNAVDLFLRVGTFTLRMAKKMNVHAVEND
;
A
#
# COMPACT_ATOMS: atom_id res chain seq x y z
N MET A 1 -5.34 -15.38 -8.30
CA MET A 1 -4.49 -14.16 -8.28
C MET A 1 -3.47 -14.29 -9.38
N ALA A 2 -3.25 -13.22 -10.14
CA ALA A 2 -2.56 -13.28 -11.42
C ALA A 2 -2.26 -11.87 -11.94
N PHE A 3 -1.31 -11.75 -12.87
CA PHE A 3 -1.03 -10.52 -13.60
C PHE A 3 -1.68 -10.55 -14.99
N ASN A 4 -1.95 -9.36 -15.55
CA ASN A 4 -2.30 -9.28 -16.97
C ASN A 4 -1.05 -9.60 -17.81
N SER A 5 -1.23 -10.37 -18.89
CA SER A 5 -0.17 -10.57 -19.89
C SER A 5 0.11 -9.27 -20.65
N TYR A 6 1.28 -9.20 -21.29
CA TYR A 6 1.73 -8.00 -22.00
C TYR A 6 0.70 -7.53 -23.03
N VAL A 7 0.14 -6.34 -22.81
CA VAL A 7 -0.85 -5.68 -23.69
C VAL A 7 -2.11 -6.54 -23.91
N SER A 8 -2.49 -7.37 -22.93
CA SER A 8 -3.72 -8.15 -22.97
C SER A 8 -4.44 -8.15 -21.63
N HIS A 9 -5.70 -8.59 -21.64
CA HIS A 9 -6.49 -8.85 -20.44
C HIS A 9 -6.43 -10.32 -20.02
N ASP A 10 -5.58 -11.13 -20.66
CA ASP A 10 -5.34 -12.50 -20.24
C ASP A 10 -4.58 -12.52 -18.92
N VAL A 11 -5.01 -13.40 -18.04
CA VAL A 11 -4.62 -13.42 -16.63
C VAL A 11 -3.65 -14.58 -16.41
N ILE A 12 -2.38 -14.29 -16.16
CA ILE A 12 -1.31 -15.28 -15.92
C ILE A 12 -1.26 -15.62 -14.43
N ALA A 13 -1.55 -16.89 -14.11
CA ALA A 13 -1.51 -17.40 -12.75
C ALA A 13 -0.18 -17.07 -12.05
N LEU A 14 -0.27 -16.48 -10.86
CA LEU A 14 0.91 -16.09 -10.10
C LEU A 14 1.40 -17.25 -9.23
N GLU A 15 2.46 -17.92 -9.67
CA GLU A 15 3.18 -18.92 -8.89
C GLU A 15 4.28 -18.27 -8.05
N GLU A 16 5.08 -17.39 -8.66
CA GLU A 16 6.11 -16.59 -8.01
C GLU A 16 6.22 -15.19 -8.63
N CYS A 17 6.69 -14.21 -7.85
CA CYS A 17 7.00 -12.87 -8.35
C CYS A 17 8.36 -12.40 -7.79
N PRO A 18 9.46 -12.63 -8.50
CA PRO A 18 10.82 -12.34 -8.00
C PRO A 18 11.08 -10.87 -7.65
N VAL A 19 10.28 -9.95 -8.20
CA VAL A 19 10.38 -8.50 -7.96
C VAL A 19 9.50 -8.03 -6.80
N THR A 20 8.70 -8.92 -6.20
CA THR A 20 7.85 -8.60 -5.04
C THR A 20 8.61 -8.91 -3.74
N SER A 21 8.36 -8.11 -2.71
CA SER A 21 8.90 -8.34 -1.36
C SER A 21 8.62 -9.76 -0.85
N LEU A 22 9.60 -10.37 -0.17
CA LEU A 22 9.49 -11.72 0.38
C LEU A 22 8.37 -11.81 1.43
N GLU A 23 8.11 -10.71 2.13
CA GLU A 23 7.08 -10.55 3.14
C GLU A 23 5.69 -10.78 2.54
N ILE A 24 5.40 -10.18 1.39
CA ILE A 24 4.14 -10.41 0.65
C ILE A 24 4.09 -11.84 0.10
N ILE A 25 5.19 -12.32 -0.50
CA ILE A 25 5.23 -13.68 -1.08
C ILE A 25 5.00 -14.76 -0.02
N SER A 26 5.58 -14.60 1.18
CA SER A 26 5.40 -15.53 2.30
C SER A 26 3.94 -15.66 2.77
N LYS A 27 3.08 -14.69 2.40
CA LYS A 27 1.65 -14.63 2.74
C LYS A 27 0.74 -14.83 1.53
N LEU A 28 1.30 -15.13 0.36
CA LEU A 28 0.57 -15.21 -0.90
C LEU A 28 -0.59 -16.21 -0.86
N ASP A 29 -0.42 -17.35 -0.19
CA ASP A 29 -1.48 -18.35 -0.07
C ASP A 29 -2.68 -17.85 0.77
N SER A 30 -2.40 -17.01 1.77
CA SER A 30 -3.46 -16.39 2.59
C SER A 30 -4.28 -15.40 1.77
N ILE A 31 -3.60 -14.61 0.93
CA ILE A 31 -4.23 -13.67 -0.01
C ILE A 31 -5.02 -14.44 -1.08
N LYS A 32 -4.48 -15.55 -1.60
CA LYS A 32 -5.18 -16.44 -2.54
C LYS A 32 -6.46 -17.00 -1.93
N LEU A 33 -6.46 -17.37 -0.66
CA LEU A 33 -7.66 -17.86 0.05
C LEU A 33 -8.76 -16.79 0.14
N LEU A 34 -8.39 -15.55 0.50
CA LEU A 34 -9.33 -14.42 0.49
C LEU A 34 -9.87 -14.15 -0.92
N CYS A 35 -9.00 -14.17 -1.93
CA CYS A 35 -9.41 -14.01 -3.32
C CYS A 35 -10.37 -15.11 -3.78
N ALA A 36 -10.18 -16.36 -3.35
CA ALA A 36 -11.07 -17.47 -3.71
C ALA A 36 -12.48 -17.27 -3.14
N LEU A 37 -12.61 -16.76 -1.92
CA LEU A 37 -13.92 -16.42 -1.33
C LEU A 37 -14.66 -15.38 -2.16
N VAL A 38 -13.99 -14.30 -2.54
CA VAL A 38 -14.59 -13.21 -3.33
C VAL A 38 -14.83 -13.63 -4.78
N GLY A 39 -13.92 -14.41 -5.36
CA GLY A 39 -13.99 -14.90 -6.75
C GLY A 39 -15.20 -15.79 -7.04
N ASN A 40 -15.73 -16.48 -6.02
CA ASN A 40 -16.98 -17.23 -6.14
C ASN A 40 -18.22 -16.33 -6.33
N LEU A 41 -18.12 -15.05 -5.95
CA LEU A 41 -19.21 -14.08 -6.10
C LEU A 41 -19.01 -13.19 -7.34
N ILE A 42 -17.77 -12.79 -7.60
CA ILE A 42 -17.43 -11.72 -8.54
C ILE A 42 -16.28 -12.16 -9.43
N LYS A 43 -16.51 -12.12 -10.75
CA LYS A 43 -15.57 -12.64 -11.75
C LYS A 43 -14.31 -11.80 -11.93
N ARG A 44 -14.36 -10.50 -11.62
CA ARG A 44 -13.23 -9.57 -11.80
C ARG A 44 -13.19 -8.54 -10.68
N PHE A 45 -12.07 -8.50 -9.97
CA PHE A 45 -11.77 -7.53 -8.92
C PHE A 45 -10.24 -7.36 -8.84
N GLN A 46 -9.80 -6.31 -8.17
CA GLN A 46 -8.39 -6.05 -7.91
C GLN A 46 -8.13 -6.18 -6.41
N VAL A 47 -6.95 -6.70 -6.06
CA VAL A 47 -6.46 -6.70 -4.69
C VAL A 47 -5.15 -5.94 -4.68
N THR A 48 -5.09 -4.90 -3.87
CA THR A 48 -3.86 -4.19 -3.54
C THR A 48 -3.36 -4.75 -2.21
N VAL A 49 -2.11 -5.16 -2.17
CA VAL A 49 -1.45 -5.64 -0.96
C VAL A 49 -0.21 -4.78 -0.74
N THR A 50 -0.15 -4.13 0.42
CA THR A 50 0.96 -3.29 0.80
C THR A 50 1.57 -3.86 2.08
N PHE A 51 2.88 -4.11 2.05
CA PHE A 51 3.63 -4.39 3.26
C PHE A 51 3.91 -3.07 3.97
N VAL A 52 3.36 -2.95 5.18
CA VAL A 52 3.52 -1.82 6.09
C VAL A 52 4.31 -2.29 7.31
N GLU A 53 4.78 -1.35 8.13
CA GLU A 53 5.71 -1.63 9.24
C GLU A 53 5.16 -2.64 10.25
N ASN A 54 3.85 -2.60 10.47
CA ASN A 54 3.14 -3.49 11.39
C ASN A 54 2.35 -4.59 10.68
N GLY A 55 2.68 -4.93 9.43
CA GLY A 55 2.19 -6.13 8.74
C GLY A 55 1.65 -5.89 7.33
N LEU A 56 0.50 -6.49 7.02
CA LEU A 56 -0.10 -6.40 5.69
C LEU A 56 -1.36 -5.54 5.71
N ASP A 57 -1.38 -4.56 4.82
CA ASP A 57 -2.55 -3.78 4.45
C ASP A 57 -3.12 -4.34 3.14
N VAL A 58 -4.38 -4.78 3.16
CA VAL A 58 -5.01 -5.45 2.01
C VAL A 58 -6.30 -4.73 1.62
N ALA A 59 -6.38 -4.25 0.39
CA ALA A 59 -7.56 -3.57 -0.13
C ALA A 59 -8.14 -4.29 -1.35
N PHE A 60 -9.42 -4.67 -1.24
CA PHE A 60 -10.20 -5.24 -2.32
C PHE A 60 -11.01 -4.16 -3.04
N ASN A 61 -10.79 -4.04 -4.35
CA ASN A 61 -11.41 -3.05 -5.23
C ASN A 61 -12.18 -3.71 -6.37
N GLY A 62 -13.26 -3.07 -6.83
CA GLY A 62 -14.12 -3.62 -7.88
C GLY A 62 -15.02 -4.78 -7.41
N CYS A 63 -15.15 -4.98 -6.10
CA CYS A 63 -16.06 -5.94 -5.52
C CYS A 63 -16.86 -5.37 -4.35
N VAL A 64 -18.04 -5.95 -4.11
CA VAL A 64 -18.88 -5.69 -2.93
C VAL A 64 -19.31 -7.04 -2.38
N VAL A 65 -19.01 -7.30 -1.10
CA VAL A 65 -19.41 -8.52 -0.41
C VAL A 65 -20.54 -8.16 0.54
N ARG A 66 -21.76 -8.63 0.26
CA ARG A 66 -22.96 -8.39 1.09
C ARG A 66 -23.35 -9.58 1.96
N ASP A 67 -22.80 -10.75 1.66
CA ASP A 67 -23.06 -11.98 2.38
C ASP A 67 -22.28 -11.97 3.70
N GLU A 68 -23.01 -11.95 4.82
CA GLU A 68 -22.43 -11.84 6.16
C GLU A 68 -21.52 -13.05 6.49
N HIS A 69 -21.90 -14.25 6.05
CA HIS A 69 -21.10 -15.45 6.30
C HIS A 69 -19.78 -15.43 5.52
N ILE A 70 -19.76 -14.85 4.32
CA ILE A 70 -18.50 -14.60 3.59
C ILE A 70 -17.67 -13.54 4.30
N CYS A 71 -18.27 -12.43 4.75
CA CYS A 71 -17.56 -11.42 5.54
C CYS A 71 -16.92 -12.03 6.80
N GLN A 72 -17.67 -12.84 7.56
CA GLN A 72 -17.15 -13.53 8.75
C GLN A 72 -15.96 -14.45 8.42
N LYS A 73 -16.03 -15.20 7.32
CA LYS A 73 -14.90 -16.03 6.85
C LYS A 73 -13.69 -15.19 6.48
N MET A 74 -13.88 -14.06 5.79
CA MET A 74 -12.79 -13.14 5.43
C MET A 74 -12.14 -12.55 6.69
N VAL A 75 -12.94 -12.14 7.68
CA VAL A 75 -12.45 -11.68 8.99
C VAL A 75 -11.63 -12.77 9.67
N HIS A 76 -12.15 -14.00 9.75
CA HIS A 76 -11.45 -15.12 10.38
C HIS A 76 -10.09 -15.39 9.72
N ILE A 77 -10.05 -15.43 8.39
CA ILE A 77 -8.82 -15.63 7.62
C ILE A 77 -7.84 -14.48 7.88
N ALA A 78 -8.30 -13.23 7.79
CA ALA A 78 -7.44 -12.07 8.00
C ALA A 78 -6.77 -12.09 9.39
N LEU A 79 -7.54 -12.40 10.44
CA LEU A 79 -7.03 -12.52 11.80
C LEU A 79 -6.06 -13.70 11.95
N ALA A 80 -6.39 -14.87 11.41
CA ALA A 80 -5.56 -16.07 11.51
C ALA A 80 -4.19 -15.92 10.85
N TYR A 81 -4.11 -15.16 9.75
CA TYR A 81 -2.86 -14.96 9.01
C TYR A 81 -2.09 -13.70 9.40
N GLY A 82 -2.66 -12.90 10.29
CA GLY A 82 -2.03 -11.73 10.85
C GLY A 82 -2.11 -10.47 9.97
N ILE A 83 -3.11 -10.36 9.10
CA ILE A 83 -3.37 -9.15 8.29
C ILE A 83 -3.70 -8.00 9.23
N THR A 84 -3.05 -6.86 9.05
CA THR A 84 -3.18 -5.66 9.89
C THR A 84 -4.51 -4.98 9.60
N CYS A 85 -4.77 -4.72 8.31
CA CYS A 85 -6.02 -4.14 7.83
C CYS A 85 -6.52 -4.85 6.57
N LEU A 86 -7.84 -5.01 6.49
CA LEU A 86 -8.55 -5.52 5.33
C LEU A 86 -9.68 -4.57 4.97
N PHE A 87 -9.63 -4.04 3.74
CA PHE A 87 -10.63 -3.13 3.20
C PHE A 87 -11.38 -3.75 2.04
N ILE A 88 -12.67 -3.43 1.91
CA ILE A 88 -13.50 -3.74 0.75
C ILE A 88 -14.14 -2.44 0.28
N LYS A 89 -13.84 -2.03 -0.97
CA LYS A 89 -14.38 -0.78 -1.56
C LYS A 89 -14.14 0.46 -0.69
N GLY A 90 -12.96 0.53 -0.06
CA GLY A 90 -12.58 1.62 0.84
C GLY A 90 -13.18 1.55 2.26
N GLU A 91 -14.04 0.57 2.55
CA GLU A 91 -14.59 0.35 3.89
C GLU A 91 -13.75 -0.67 4.66
N VAL A 92 -13.55 -0.43 5.95
CA VAL A 92 -12.82 -1.34 6.85
C VAL A 92 -13.66 -2.58 7.13
N LEU A 93 -13.15 -3.76 6.79
CA LEU A 93 -13.69 -5.04 7.26
C LEU A 93 -12.93 -5.55 8.49
N VAL A 94 -11.60 -5.36 8.51
CA VAL A 94 -10.74 -5.66 9.67
C VAL A 94 -9.74 -4.52 9.84
N GLU A 95 -9.58 -4.02 11.06
CA GLU A 95 -8.50 -3.13 11.48
C GLU A 95 -8.02 -3.62 12.84
N ARG A 96 -6.88 -4.33 12.88
CA ARG A 96 -6.26 -4.78 14.14
C ARG A 96 -5.52 -3.62 14.81
N GLU A 97 -4.81 -2.87 13.98
CA GLU A 97 -4.04 -1.68 14.32
C GLU A 97 -4.06 -0.74 13.10
N LYS A 98 -3.81 0.56 13.29
CA LYS A 98 -3.61 1.47 12.17
C LYS A 98 -2.37 1.03 11.37
N PRO A 99 -2.44 0.93 10.04
CA PRO A 99 -1.28 0.54 9.24
C PRO A 99 -0.28 1.70 9.22
N LEU A 100 1.01 1.44 9.45
CA LEU A 100 2.02 2.48 9.62
C LEU A 100 3.13 2.39 8.57
N VAL A 101 3.61 3.54 8.10
CA VAL A 101 4.79 3.67 7.24
C VAL A 101 5.72 4.75 7.78
N TYR A 102 7.03 4.62 7.53
CA TYR A 102 8.02 5.63 7.89
C TYR A 102 8.58 6.38 6.69
N PHE A 103 8.62 7.70 6.81
CA PHE A 103 9.34 8.58 5.91
C PHE A 103 10.53 9.22 6.64
N GLY A 104 11.67 8.52 6.61
CA GLY A 104 12.79 8.82 7.51
C GLY A 104 12.46 8.37 8.94
N ASP A 105 12.29 9.31 9.86
CA ASP A 105 11.87 9.04 11.25
C ASP A 105 10.41 9.41 11.52
N VAL A 106 9.70 9.93 10.51
CA VAL A 106 8.31 10.36 10.65
C VAL A 106 7.41 9.17 10.39
N CYS A 107 6.64 8.78 11.41
CA CYS A 107 5.61 7.75 11.30
C CYS A 107 4.32 8.37 10.74
N VAL A 108 3.71 7.71 9.76
CA VAL A 108 2.46 8.13 9.12
C VAL A 108 1.49 6.97 9.08
N GLU A 109 0.22 7.24 9.42
CA GLU A 109 -0.86 6.30 9.18
C GLU A 109 -1.11 6.15 7.68
N PHE A 110 -1.01 4.93 7.18
CA PHE A 110 -1.17 4.63 5.77
C PHE A 110 -2.66 4.58 5.40
N PRO A 111 -3.13 5.38 4.42
CA PRO A 111 -4.52 5.31 3.99
C PRO A 111 -4.81 4.03 3.21
N ALA A 112 -6.04 3.54 3.32
CA ALA A 112 -6.50 2.33 2.66
C ALA A 112 -6.27 2.35 1.15
N GLY A 113 -5.48 1.40 0.63
CA GLY A 113 -5.16 1.37 -0.80
C GLY A 113 -4.39 2.62 -1.28
N GLY A 114 -3.77 3.34 -0.36
CA GLY A 114 -2.87 4.45 -0.66
C GLY A 114 -1.70 4.00 -1.53
N PHE A 115 -0.93 4.97 -2.00
CA PHE A 115 0.24 4.67 -2.80
C PHE A 115 1.52 4.88 -2.02
N LEU A 116 2.43 3.92 -2.18
CA LEU A 116 3.84 4.04 -1.83
C LEU A 116 4.69 3.85 -3.07
N GLN A 117 5.93 4.33 -3.02
CA GLN A 117 6.92 3.99 -4.03
C GLN A 117 7.10 2.47 -4.10
N ALA A 118 7.50 1.97 -5.28
CA ALA A 118 7.57 0.52 -5.52
C ALA A 118 8.50 -0.21 -4.55
N THR A 119 9.57 0.45 -4.07
CA THR A 119 10.47 -0.11 -3.06
C THR A 119 10.86 0.94 -2.03
N PHE A 120 11.01 0.51 -0.77
CA PHE A 120 11.51 1.34 0.33
C PHE A 120 12.92 1.87 0.06
N GLU A 121 13.78 1.05 -0.55
CA GLU A 121 15.15 1.42 -0.89
C GLU A 121 15.20 2.56 -1.90
N ALA A 122 14.44 2.45 -3.00
CA ALA A 122 14.40 3.50 -4.02
C ALA A 122 13.83 4.80 -3.44
N GLU A 123 12.79 4.70 -2.62
CA GLU A 123 12.21 5.86 -1.94
C GLU A 123 13.26 6.61 -1.11
N ASN A 124 14.03 5.88 -0.30
CA ASN A 124 15.07 6.49 0.54
C ASN A 124 16.22 7.07 -0.28
N ILE A 125 16.65 6.41 -1.36
CA ILE A 125 17.67 6.94 -2.26
C ILE A 125 17.20 8.27 -2.86
N ILE A 126 15.98 8.31 -3.40
CA ILE A 126 15.42 9.53 -4.00
C ILE A 126 15.27 10.63 -2.94
N GLY A 127 14.74 10.30 -1.76
CA GLY A 127 14.62 11.23 -0.65
C GLY A 127 15.98 11.83 -0.22
N ASN A 128 17.01 11.00 -0.15
CA ASN A 128 18.37 11.44 0.19
C ASN A 128 18.98 12.33 -0.88
N ILE A 129 18.75 12.03 -2.17
CA ILE A 129 19.20 12.89 -3.28
C ILE A 129 18.54 14.26 -3.19
N ILE A 130 17.22 14.32 -2.95
CA ILE A 130 16.49 15.57 -2.77
C ILE A 130 17.07 16.38 -1.60
N LEU A 131 17.24 15.75 -0.43
CA LEU A 131 17.79 16.42 0.75
C LEU A 131 19.22 16.92 0.53
N ALA A 132 20.06 16.14 -0.13
CA ALA A 132 21.43 16.54 -0.47
C ALA A 132 21.43 17.76 -1.40
N TYR A 133 20.60 17.75 -2.45
CA TYR A 133 20.48 18.86 -3.37
C TYR A 133 20.01 20.14 -2.66
N LEU A 134 19.00 20.03 -1.79
CA LEU A 134 18.49 21.16 -1.01
C LEU A 134 19.52 21.71 -0.03
N ALA A 135 20.41 20.87 0.51
CA ALA A 135 21.49 21.32 1.39
C ALA A 135 22.51 22.23 0.68
N TYR A 136 22.72 22.06 -0.63
CA TYR A 136 23.55 22.97 -1.43
C TYR A 136 22.87 24.32 -1.69
N LEU A 137 21.55 24.42 -1.55
CA LEU A 137 20.78 25.64 -1.75
C LEU A 137 20.66 26.42 -0.42
N GLU A 138 21.78 26.92 0.10
CA GLU A 138 21.88 27.54 1.44
C GLU A 138 20.89 28.70 1.71
N LYS A 139 20.34 29.33 0.67
CA LYS A 139 19.35 30.43 0.78
C LYS A 139 17.90 29.99 0.61
N ALA A 140 17.65 28.77 0.14
CA ALA A 140 16.29 28.25 0.03
C ALA A 140 15.72 27.97 1.43
N ARG A 141 14.53 28.49 1.69
CA ARG A 141 13.82 28.34 2.99
C ARG A 141 12.41 27.81 2.84
N ASN A 142 11.87 27.83 1.62
CA ASN A 142 10.52 27.40 1.31
C ASN A 142 10.58 26.49 0.08
N ALA A 143 9.82 25.40 0.11
CA ALA A 143 9.60 24.50 -1.02
C ALA A 143 8.09 24.30 -1.22
N VAL A 144 7.72 23.89 -2.43
CA VAL A 144 6.38 23.41 -2.74
C VAL A 144 6.49 21.96 -3.19
N ASP A 145 5.75 21.06 -2.55
CA ASP A 145 5.63 19.66 -2.94
C ASP A 145 4.26 19.46 -3.58
N LEU A 146 4.24 19.18 -4.88
CA LEU A 146 3.01 18.97 -5.65
C LEU A 146 2.83 17.47 -5.84
N PHE A 147 1.62 16.97 -5.58
CA PHE A 147 1.30 15.53 -5.60
C PHE A 147 2.05 14.76 -4.49
N LEU A 148 1.96 15.26 -3.26
CA LEU A 148 2.70 14.76 -2.10
C LEU A 148 2.28 13.33 -1.68
N ARG A 149 1.08 12.90 -2.09
CA ARG A 149 0.40 11.65 -1.71
C ARG A 149 0.28 11.52 -0.21
N VAL A 150 1.05 10.61 0.39
CA VAL A 150 1.12 10.39 1.84
C VAL A 150 2.26 11.16 2.53
N GLY A 151 2.93 12.05 1.79
CA GLY A 151 3.92 12.99 2.32
C GLY A 151 5.36 12.50 2.20
N THR A 152 5.62 11.55 1.31
CA THR A 152 6.91 10.85 1.15
C THR A 152 8.11 11.80 1.18
N PHE A 153 8.09 12.86 0.36
CA PHE A 153 9.20 13.83 0.30
C PHE A 153 8.95 15.05 1.17
N THR A 154 7.70 15.55 1.21
CA THR A 154 7.26 16.64 2.10
C THR A 154 7.79 16.47 3.51
N LEU A 155 7.57 15.30 4.14
CA LEU A 155 7.91 15.08 5.55
C LEU A 155 9.43 15.03 5.79
N ARG A 156 10.18 14.54 4.81
CA ARG A 156 11.65 14.56 4.85
C ARG A 156 12.19 16.00 4.71
N MET A 157 11.64 16.78 3.77
CA MET A 157 12.01 18.18 3.54
C MET A 157 11.61 19.10 4.69
N ALA A 158 10.44 18.87 5.29
CA ALA A 158 9.87 19.68 6.37
C ALA A 158 10.77 19.78 7.61
N LYS A 159 11.68 18.82 7.80
CA LYS A 159 12.70 18.88 8.86
C LYS A 159 13.76 19.96 8.67
N LYS A 160 13.90 20.46 7.44
CA LYS A 160 14.98 21.38 7.04
C LYS A 160 14.46 22.72 6.55
N MET A 161 13.20 22.79 6.11
CA MET A 161 12.61 24.00 5.53
C MET A 161 11.09 24.00 5.59
N ASN A 162 10.45 25.14 5.33
CA ASN A 162 9.00 25.21 5.20
C ASN A 162 8.58 24.55 3.88
N VAL A 163 7.57 23.69 3.92
CA VAL A 163 7.05 23.02 2.72
C VAL A 163 5.57 23.30 2.62
N HIS A 164 5.14 23.89 1.50
CA HIS A 164 3.74 23.95 1.13
C HIS A 164 3.43 22.70 0.31
N ALA A 165 2.67 21.78 0.90
CA ALA A 165 2.37 20.50 0.28
C ALA A 165 0.94 20.51 -0.27
N VAL A 166 0.78 20.11 -1.53
CA VAL A 166 -0.50 20.08 -2.25
C VAL A 166 -0.78 18.67 -2.76
N GLU A 167 -1.98 18.16 -2.46
CA GLU A 167 -2.54 16.91 -2.98
C GLU A 167 -3.98 17.15 -3.43
N ASN A 168 -4.44 16.43 -4.44
CA ASN A 168 -5.76 16.60 -5.05
C ASN A 168 -6.76 15.48 -4.69
N ASP A 169 -6.31 14.42 -4.01
CA ASP A 169 -7.11 13.25 -3.62
C ASP A 169 -6.98 12.92 -2.11
#